data_AF-A0A847BRI1-F1
#
_entry.id   AF-A0A847BRI1-F1
#
_cell.length_a   1.000
_cell.length_b   1.000
_cell.length_c   1.000
_cell.angle_alpha   90.00
_cell.angle_beta   90.00
_cell.angle_gamma   90.00
#
_symmetry.space_group_name_H-M   'P 1'
#
loop_
_entity.id
_entity.type
_entity.pdbx_description
1 polymer ?
#
loop_
_entity_poly.entity_id
_entity_poly.type
_entity_poly.pdbx_seq_one_letter_code
_entity_poly.pdbx_strand_id
1 'polypeptide(L)' 'MDANKFFGSVSKIPVVGEFVIGCAIYLVLSVAAGTTDKFGLPEPYSQWLQYIFLYIAIFYFVTSLCYRLWKFVYKNPN' A
#
# COMPACT_ATOMS: atom_id res chain seq x y z
N MET A 1 12.94 -15.27 23.24
CA MET A 1 11.75 -15.43 22.37
C MET A 1 12.03 -16.54 21.38
N ASP A 2 11.21 -17.59 21.35
CA ASP A 2 11.33 -18.63 20.32
C ASP A 2 11.05 -18.01 18.94
N ALA A 3 12.07 -17.98 18.07
CA ALA A 3 11.94 -17.45 16.71
C ALA A 3 10.77 -18.11 15.95
N ASN A 4 10.55 -19.41 16.16
CA ASN A 4 9.47 -20.16 15.52
C ASN A 4 8.07 -19.67 15.91
N LYS A 5 7.85 -19.19 17.14
CA LYS A 5 6.56 -18.63 17.58
C LYS A 5 6.33 -17.23 17.01
N PHE A 6 7.41 -16.47 16.81
CA PHE A 6 7.36 -15.13 16.24
C PHE A 6 7.07 -15.17 14.73
N PHE A 7 7.81 -15.98 13.96
CA PHE A 7 7.57 -16.14 12.52
C PHE A 7 6.21 -16.80 12.21
N GLY A 8 5.79 -17.79 13.01
CA GLY A 8 4.48 -18.42 12.87
C GLY A 8 3.29 -17.52 13.20
N SER A 9 3.54 -16.38 13.87
CA SER A 9 2.49 -15.38 14.15
C SER A 9 2.57 -14.18 13.20
N VAL A 10 3.75 -13.84 12.69
CA VAL A 10 3.94 -12.86 11.60
C VAL A 10 3.31 -13.34 10.29
N SER A 11 3.30 -14.65 10.02
CA SER A 11 2.60 -15.23 8.86
C SER A 11 1.08 -15.04 8.88
N LYS A 12 0.50 -14.69 10.04
CA LYS A 12 -0.93 -14.36 10.19
C LYS A 12 -1.24 -12.90 9.84
N ILE A 13 -0.24 -12.08 9.57
CA ILE A 13 -0.46 -10.71 9.11
C ILE A 13 -1.02 -10.82 7.68
N PRO A 14 -2.19 -10.21 7.39
CA PRO A 14 -2.83 -10.31 6.08
C PRO A 14 -2.12 -9.40 5.05
N VAL A 15 -0.85 -9.69 4.76
CA VAL A 15 0.01 -8.95 3.82
C VAL A 15 -0.62 -8.90 2.43
N VAL A 16 -1.24 -10.00 2.00
CA VAL A 16 -1.97 -10.07 0.72
C VAL A 16 -3.14 -9.09 0.70
N GLY A 17 -3.86 -8.93 1.81
CA GLY A 17 -4.96 -7.97 1.91
C GLY A 17 -4.48 -6.52 1.78
N GLU A 18 -3.36 -6.18 2.42
CA GLU A 18 -2.75 -4.86 2.30
C GLU A 18 -2.26 -4.58 0.88
N PHE A 19 -1.68 -5.59 0.22
CA PHE A 19 -1.23 -5.46 -1.17
C PHE A 19 -2.42 -5.20 -2.10
N VAL A 20 -3.53 -5.92 -1.92
CA VAL A 20 -4.76 -5.70 -2.67
C VAL A 20 -5.32 -4.29 -2.45
N ILE A 21 -5.27 -3.78 -1.22
CA ILE A 21 -5.69 -2.40 -0.91
C ILE A 21 -4.78 -1.38 -1.61
N GLY A 22 -3.45 -1.58 -1.57
CA GLY A 22 -2.49 -0.73 -2.29
C GLY A 22 -2.76 -0.69 -3.80
N CYS A 23 -2.98 -1.86 -4.42
CA CYS A 23 -3.37 -1.95 -5.82
C CYS A 23 -4.71 -1.26 -6.10
N ALA A 24 -5.70 -1.40 -5.21
CA ALA A 24 -6.98 -0.73 -5.35
C ALA A 24 -6.85 0.80 -5.29
N ILE A 25 -6.02 1.34 -4.39
CA ILE A 25 -5.73 2.79 -4.33
C ILE A 25 -5.12 3.27 -5.64
N TYR A 26 -4.09 2.57 -6.14
CA TYR A 26 -3.47 2.94 -7.42
C TYR A 26 -4.47 2.90 -8.58
N LEU A 27 -5.29 1.84 -8.66
CA LEU A 27 -6.31 1.70 -9.69
C LEU A 27 -7.37 2.80 -9.59
N VAL A 28 -7.88 3.10 -8.39
CA VAL A 28 -8.90 4.15 -8.22
C VAL A 28 -8.32 5.52 -8.58
N LEU A 29 -7.10 5.84 -8.17
CA LEU A 29 -6.45 7.10 -8.52
C LEU A 29 -6.18 7.19 -10.03
N SER A 30 -5.73 6.09 -10.64
CA SER A 30 -5.45 6.04 -12.07
C SER A 30 -6.72 6.09 -12.92
N VAL A 31 -7.82 5.48 -12.46
CA VAL A 31 -9.13 5.58 -13.12
C VAL A 31 -9.74 6.95 -12.91
N ALA A 32 -9.69 7.51 -11.69
CA ALA A 32 -10.15 8.86 -11.42
C ALA A 32 -9.39 9.87 -12.30
N ALA A 33 -8.07 9.75 -12.36
CA ALA A 33 -7.21 10.51 -13.27
C ALA A 33 -7.52 10.24 -14.73
N GLY A 34 -7.75 8.98 -15.13
CA GLY A 34 -8.15 8.61 -16.50
C GLY A 34 -9.50 9.19 -16.92
N THR A 35 -10.45 9.25 -15.99
CA THR A 35 -11.75 9.91 -16.19
C THR A 35 -11.63 11.44 -16.18
N THR A 36 -10.56 11.97 -15.60
CA THR A 36 -10.18 13.38 -15.67
C THR A 36 -9.11 13.67 -16.75
N ASP A 37 -8.58 12.65 -17.44
CA ASP A 37 -7.55 12.72 -18.51
C ASP A 37 -8.17 13.09 -19.86
N LYS A 38 -8.95 14.17 -19.84
CA LYS A 38 -8.99 15.19 -20.91
C LYS A 38 -9.16 16.61 -20.35
N PHE A 39 -8.69 16.93 -19.14
CA PHE A 39 -8.53 18.34 -18.70
C PHE A 39 -7.40 19.10 -19.44
N GLY A 40 -7.03 18.66 -20.66
CA GLY A 40 -6.10 19.37 -21.55
C GLY A 40 -4.60 19.21 -21.24
N LEU A 41 -4.22 18.35 -20.30
CA LEU A 41 -2.82 18.14 -19.96
C LEU A 41 -2.09 17.31 -21.04
N PRO A 42 -0.93 17.76 -21.55
CA PRO A 42 -0.21 17.05 -22.58
C PRO A 42 0.44 15.76 -22.05
N GLU A 43 0.57 14.77 -22.94
CA GLU A 43 1.06 13.40 -22.66
C GLU A 43 2.21 13.26 -21.65
N PRO A 44 3.28 14.09 -21.65
CA PRO A 44 4.35 13.93 -20.67
C PRO A 44 3.87 14.04 -19.22
N TYR A 45 2.88 14.88 -18.91
CA TYR A 45 2.41 15.08 -17.54
C TYR A 45 1.59 13.90 -17.01
N SER A 46 0.93 13.15 -17.89
CA SER A 46 0.12 11.98 -17.51
C SER A 46 0.97 10.87 -16.90
N GLN A 47 2.17 10.63 -17.44
CA GLN A 47 3.09 9.62 -16.94
C GLN A 47 3.63 9.98 -15.55
N TRP A 48 4.02 11.23 -15.33
CA TRP A 48 4.45 11.71 -14.02
C TRP A 48 3.35 11.59 -12.96
N LEU A 49 2.10 11.87 -13.33
CA LEU A 49 0.95 11.74 -12.45
C LEU A 49 0.75 10.28 -12.00
N GLN A 50 0.87 9.32 -12.92
CA GLN A 50 0.78 7.90 -12.59
C GLN A 50 1.91 7.43 -11.66
N TYR A 51 3.13 7.93 -11.84
CA TYR A 51 4.22 7.65 -10.89
C TYR A 51 3.90 8.19 -9.50
N ILE A 52 3.32 9.39 -9.39
CA ILE A 52 2.90 9.96 -8.09
C ILE A 52 1.83 9.07 -7.43
N PHE A 53 0.83 8.61 -8.17
CA PHE A 53 -0.19 7.71 -7.63
C PHE A 53 0.39 6.36 -7.18
N LEU A 54 1.35 5.84 -7.93
CA LEU A 54 2.06 4.62 -7.56
C LEU A 54 2.83 4.83 -6.25
N TYR A 55 3.52 5.96 -6.09
CA TYR A 55 4.20 6.32 -4.84
C TYR A 55 3.23 6.41 -3.66
N ILE A 56 2.06 7.03 -3.84
CA ILE A 56 1.02 7.12 -2.80
C ILE A 56 0.54 5.72 -2.40
N ALA A 57 0.29 4.84 -3.36
CA ALA A 57 -0.15 3.48 -3.11
C ALA A 57 0.90 2.65 -2.35
N ILE A 58 2.17 2.74 -2.78
CA ILE A 58 3.28 2.06 -2.10
C ILE A 58 3.47 2.61 -0.69
N PHE A 59 3.42 3.95 -0.52
CA PHE A 59 3.57 4.57 0.79
C PHE A 59 2.47 4.14 1.75
N TYR A 60 1.22 4.08 1.28
CA TYR A 60 0.10 3.56 2.08
C TYR A 60 0.33 2.08 2.47
N PHE A 61 0.73 1.25 1.52
CA PHE A 61 1.02 -0.16 1.77
C PHE A 61 2.11 -0.33 2.84
N VAL A 62 3.24 0.37 2.69
CA VAL A 62 4.37 0.29 3.62
C VAL A 62 3.97 0.82 5.01
N THR A 63 3.30 1.97 5.09
CA THR A 63 2.89 2.55 6.38
C THR A 63 1.85 1.69 7.10
N SER A 64 0.86 1.16 6.38
CA SER A 64 -0.14 0.25 6.93
C SER A 64 0.47 -1.06 7.42
N LEU A 65 1.40 -1.63 6.64
CA LEU A 65 2.14 -2.84 7.01
C LEU A 65 3.01 -2.60 8.25
N CYS A 66 3.76 -1.49 8.29
CA CYS A 66 4.54 -1.07 9.46
C CYS A 66 3.66 -0.85 10.69
N TYR A 67 2.49 -0.21 10.54
CA TYR A 67 1.56 0.01 11.65
C TYR A 67 1.01 -1.32 12.21
N ARG A 68 0.65 -2.27 11.35
CA ARG A 68 0.18 -3.60 11.78
C ARG A 68 1.30 -4.42 12.41
N LEU A 69 2.51 -4.38 11.85
CA LEU A 69 3.70 -5.00 12.45
C LEU A 69 3.98 -4.41 13.82
N TRP A 70 3.98 -3.08 13.94
CA TRP A 70 4.17 -2.40 15.21
C TRP A 70 3.09 -2.76 16.23
N LYS A 71 1.82 -2.75 15.82
CA LYS A 71 0.70 -3.20 16.67
C LYS A 71 0.82 -4.66 17.06
N PHE A 72 1.29 -5.53 16.17
CA PHE A 72 1.51 -6.95 16.46
C PHE A 72 2.61 -7.14 17.51
N VAL A 73 3.72 -6.41 17.39
CA VAL A 73 4.82 -6.39 18.37
C VAL A 73 4.35 -5.81 19.71
N TYR A 74 3.59 -4.72 19.69
CA TYR A 74 3.19 -4.00 20.90
C TYR A 74 2.00 -4.62 21.63
N LYS A 75 1.11 -5.36 20.94
CA LYS A 75 0.03 -6.15 21.57
C LYS A 75 0.46 -7.55 22.01
N ASN A 76 1.57 -8.06 21.50
CA ASN A 76 2.27 -9.22 22.05
C ASN A 76 3.62 -8.81 22.64
N PRO A 77 3.67 -7.92 23.67
CA PRO A 77 4.85 -7.89 24.50
C PRO A 77 4.84 -9.24 25.21
N ASN A 78 5.90 -10.04 25.08
CA ASN A 78 5.95 -11.35 25.74
C ASN A 78 5.54 -11.26 27.22
#